data_AF-A0A947A242-F1
#
_entry.id   AF-A0A947A242-F1
#
_cell.length_a   1.000
_cell.length_b   1.000
_cell.length_c   1.000
_cell.angle_alpha   90.00
_cell.angle_beta   90.00
_cell.angle_gamma   90.00
#
_symmetry.space_group_name_H-M   'P 1'
#
loop_
_entity.id
_entity.type
_entity.pdbx_description
1 polymer ?
#
loop_
_entity_poly.entity_id
_entity_poly.type
_entity_poly.pdbx_seq_one_letter_code
_entity_poly.pdbx_strand_id
1 'polypeptide(L)'
;ADSRKILKTRISLKDGIRQWGNVGGLVAGLYTEDYDLISRSLEDHIVEPIRSMLIPGYEKLKLAALKAGALGVGISGSGPSVFALSKGLSRAGEVAEAFSDAYTNIAVPFEIHVSKINQEGFKILEQW
;
A
#
# COMPACT_ATOMS: atom_id res chain seq x y z
N ALA A 1 -19.28 -4.71 -0.67
CA ALA A 1 -19.93 -4.51 0.65
C ALA A 1 -19.37 -5.44 1.73
N ASP A 2 -18.79 -6.59 1.37
CA ASP A 2 -18.34 -7.61 2.34
C ASP A 2 -16.98 -7.36 3.00
N SER A 3 -16.06 -6.62 2.37
CA SER A 3 -14.74 -6.31 2.96
C SER A 3 -14.79 -5.48 4.25
N ARG A 4 -15.92 -4.80 4.53
CA ARG A 4 -16.14 -4.10 5.81
C ARG A 4 -16.65 -5.03 6.91
N LYS A 5 -17.39 -6.08 6.57
CA LYS A 5 -18.01 -6.99 7.54
C LYS A 5 -17.03 -8.00 8.14
N ILE A 6 -15.94 -8.30 7.44
CA ILE A 6 -14.91 -9.24 7.90
C ILE A 6 -14.02 -8.66 9.02
N LEU A 7 -14.05 -7.34 9.23
CA LEU A 7 -13.21 -6.69 10.23
C LEU A 7 -13.73 -6.95 11.64
N LYS A 8 -12.79 -7.16 12.57
CA LYS A 8 -13.11 -7.26 14.00
C LYS A 8 -13.63 -5.91 14.49
N THR A 9 -14.69 -5.94 15.30
CA THR A 9 -15.24 -4.74 15.95
C THR A 9 -14.51 -4.39 17.24
N ARG A 10 -13.56 -5.22 17.67
CA ARG A 10 -12.71 -5.02 18.85
C ARG A 10 -11.26 -5.32 18.51
N ILE A 11 -10.37 -4.51 19.04
CA ILE A 11 -8.91 -4.70 18.98
C ILE A 11 -8.34 -4.73 20.39
N SER A 12 -7.16 -5.34 20.56
CA SER A 12 -6.45 -5.23 21.83
C SER A 12 -5.89 -3.82 22.00
N LEU A 13 -5.73 -3.36 23.25
CA LEU A 13 -5.05 -2.09 23.52
C LEU A 13 -3.62 -2.10 22.96
N LYS A 14 -2.93 -3.25 23.00
CA LYS A 14 -1.58 -3.42 22.44
C LYS A 14 -1.54 -3.17 20.93
N ASP A 15 -2.48 -3.74 20.18
CA ASP A 15 -2.55 -3.54 18.72
C ASP A 15 -2.94 -2.09 18.40
N GLY A 16 -3.84 -1.51 19.19
CA GLY A 16 -4.15 -0.09 19.11
C GLY A 16 -2.89 0.77 19.27
N ILE A 17 -2.14 0.56 20.36
CA ILE A 17 -0.88 1.28 20.65
C ILE A 17 0.09 1.21 19.49
N ARG A 18 0.29 0.01 18.95
CA ARG A 18 1.18 -0.18 17.81
C ARG A 18 0.68 0.55 16.57
N GLN A 19 -0.62 0.44 16.25
CA GLN A 19 -1.19 1.05 15.06
C GLN A 19 -1.09 2.57 15.07
N TRP A 20 -1.52 3.25 16.15
CA TRP A 20 -1.47 4.71 16.17
C TRP A 20 -0.05 5.25 16.37
N GLY A 21 0.86 4.45 16.95
CA GLY A 21 2.30 4.72 16.90
C GLY A 21 2.82 4.77 15.46
N ASN A 22 2.46 3.79 14.63
CA ASN A 22 2.77 3.76 13.21
C ASN A 22 2.14 4.94 12.45
N VAL A 23 0.89 5.31 12.76
CA VAL A 23 0.26 6.51 12.15
C VAL A 23 1.05 7.77 12.48
N GLY A 24 1.42 7.97 13.75
CA GLY A 24 2.24 9.12 14.17
C GLY A 24 3.62 9.13 13.49
N GLY A 25 4.27 7.97 13.41
CA GLY A 25 5.54 7.81 12.71
C GLY A 25 5.45 8.12 11.22
N LEU A 26 4.39 7.66 10.55
CA LEU A 26 4.18 7.92 9.12
C LEU A 26 3.97 9.41 8.86
N VAL A 27 3.13 10.08 9.66
CA VAL A 27 2.91 11.53 9.54
C VAL A 27 4.21 12.30 9.77
N ALA A 28 4.97 11.96 10.81
CA ALA A 28 6.26 12.58 11.10
C ALA A 28 7.26 12.36 9.95
N GLY A 29 7.40 11.12 9.46
CA GLY A 29 8.32 10.80 8.37
C GLY A 29 7.97 11.49 7.06
N LEU A 30 6.68 11.63 6.74
CA LEU A 30 6.24 12.42 5.59
C LEU A 30 6.57 13.92 5.76
N TYR A 31 6.37 14.46 6.97
CA TYR A 31 6.64 15.87 7.26
C TYR A 31 8.14 16.22 7.23
N THR A 32 8.99 15.30 7.68
CA THR A 32 10.45 15.50 7.75
C THR A 32 11.22 14.88 6.58
N GLU A 33 10.51 14.34 5.59
CA GLU A 33 11.11 13.61 4.46
C GLU A 33 12.02 12.43 4.89
N ASP A 34 11.72 11.82 6.05
CA ASP A 34 12.45 10.66 6.58
C ASP A 34 11.87 9.37 6.00
N TYR A 35 12.49 8.92 4.90
CA TYR A 35 12.13 7.71 4.18
C TYR A 35 12.25 6.43 5.03
N ASP A 36 13.21 6.37 5.95
CA ASP A 36 13.40 5.20 6.81
C ASP A 36 12.32 5.13 7.89
N LEU A 37 11.89 6.29 8.40
CA LEU A 37 10.75 6.38 9.30
C LEU A 37 9.43 6.05 8.57
N ILE A 38 9.23 6.55 7.35
CA ILE A 38 8.07 6.18 6.50
C ILE A 38 8.05 4.65 6.33
N SER A 39 9.18 4.05 5.95
CA SER A 39 9.25 2.61 5.69
C SER A 39 8.90 1.77 6.92
N ARG A 40 9.45 2.11 8.09
CA ARG A 40 9.15 1.40 9.35
C ARG A 40 7.74 1.66 9.88
N SER A 41 7.11 2.75 9.47
CA SER A 41 5.78 3.15 9.95
C SER A 41 4.64 2.69 9.04
N LEU A 42 4.93 2.28 7.80
CA LEU A 42 3.91 1.81 6.85
C LEU A 42 3.56 0.33 7.08
N GLU A 43 3.13 0.01 8.30
CA GLU A 43 2.71 -1.33 8.73
C GLU A 43 1.33 -1.27 9.37
N ASP A 44 0.39 -2.05 8.85
CA ASP A 44 -0.99 -2.14 9.36
C ASP A 44 -1.22 -3.46 10.11
N HIS A 45 -1.51 -3.35 11.41
CA HIS A 45 -1.76 -4.48 12.30
C HIS A 45 -3.24 -4.83 12.48
N ILE A 46 -4.13 -4.00 11.97
CA ILE A 46 -5.57 -4.12 12.26
C ILE A 46 -6.31 -4.60 11.02
N VAL A 47 -6.16 -3.91 9.89
CA VAL A 47 -7.02 -4.11 8.72
C VAL A 47 -6.38 -5.06 7.70
N GLU A 48 -5.12 -4.83 7.35
CA GLU A 48 -4.37 -5.63 6.38
C GLU A 48 -4.34 -7.14 6.70
N PRO A 49 -4.05 -7.61 7.93
CA PRO A 49 -3.97 -9.05 8.22
C PRO A 49 -5.28 -9.81 7.99
N ILE A 50 -6.41 -9.09 8.02
CA ILE A 50 -7.74 -9.65 7.77
C ILE A 50 -8.08 -9.54 6.28
N ARG A 51 -7.78 -8.41 5.64
CA ARG A 51 -8.20 -8.15 4.25
C ARG A 51 -7.28 -8.73 3.20
N SER A 52 -5.99 -8.93 3.50
CA SER A 52 -5.04 -9.51 2.55
C SER A 52 -5.48 -10.89 2.04
N MET A 53 -6.17 -11.66 2.89
CA MET A 53 -6.74 -12.97 2.54
C MET A 53 -7.76 -12.91 1.38
N LEU A 54 -8.36 -11.75 1.11
CA LEU A 54 -9.32 -11.55 0.02
C LEU A 54 -8.64 -11.15 -1.30
N ILE A 55 -7.34 -10.89 -1.28
CA ILE A 55 -6.57 -10.43 -2.45
C ILE A 55 -5.65 -11.57 -2.90
N PRO A 56 -5.91 -12.18 -4.06
CA PRO A 56 -5.08 -13.27 -4.59
C PRO A 56 -3.60 -12.86 -4.67
N GLY A 57 -2.74 -13.64 -4.01
CA GLY A 57 -1.29 -13.47 -4.05
C GLY A 57 -0.73 -12.24 -3.34
N TYR A 58 -1.51 -11.57 -2.48
CA TYR A 58 -1.08 -10.36 -1.77
C TYR A 58 0.28 -10.48 -1.08
N GLU A 59 0.52 -11.55 -0.32
CA GLU A 59 1.80 -11.73 0.40
C GLU A 59 2.99 -11.85 -0.56
N LYS A 60 2.82 -12.56 -1.68
CA LYS A 60 3.86 -12.69 -2.71
C LYS A 60 4.15 -11.33 -3.34
N LEU A 61 3.11 -10.55 -3.62
CA LEU A 61 3.20 -9.22 -4.19
C LEU A 61 3.93 -8.25 -3.23
N LYS A 62 3.53 -8.26 -1.96
CA LYS A 62 4.16 -7.45 -0.90
C LYS A 62 5.65 -7.76 -0.78
N LEU A 63 6.01 -9.04 -0.69
CA LEU A 63 7.41 -9.45 -0.60
C LEU A 63 8.22 -9.08 -1.86
N ALA A 64 7.64 -9.21 -3.06
CA ALA A 64 8.32 -8.84 -4.30
C ALA A 64 8.62 -7.35 -4.36
N ALA A 65 7.66 -6.49 -4.04
CA ALA A 65 7.86 -5.05 -4.02
C ALA A 65 8.83 -4.58 -2.94
N LEU A 66 8.77 -5.15 -1.73
CA LEU A 66 9.74 -4.84 -0.67
C LEU A 66 11.16 -5.22 -1.09
N LYS A 67 11.36 -6.37 -1.75
CA LYS A 67 12.66 -6.77 -2.31
C LYS A 67 13.14 -5.85 -3.43
N ALA A 68 12.22 -5.32 -4.24
CA ALA A 68 12.52 -4.30 -5.24
C ALA A 68 12.80 -2.91 -4.64
N GLY A 69 12.65 -2.74 -3.31
CA GLY A 69 12.97 -1.50 -2.59
C GLY A 69 11.80 -0.52 -2.49
N ALA A 70 10.57 -1.03 -2.47
CA ALA A 70 9.45 -0.26 -1.96
C ALA A 70 9.69 0.13 -0.49
N LEU A 71 9.34 1.37 -0.13
CA LEU A 71 9.33 1.84 1.26
C LEU A 71 8.30 1.07 2.08
N GLY A 72 7.17 0.74 1.48
CA GLY A 72 6.15 -0.11 2.06
C GLY A 72 5.05 -0.40 1.04
N VAL A 73 4.20 -1.36 1.38
CA VAL A 73 3.12 -1.88 0.53
C VAL A 73 1.87 -1.99 1.38
N GLY A 74 0.73 -1.66 0.82
CA GLY A 74 -0.55 -1.73 1.53
C GLY A 74 -1.73 -1.92 0.59
N ILE A 75 -2.89 -2.20 1.16
CA ILE A 75 -4.15 -2.30 0.41
C ILE A 75 -4.66 -0.88 0.13
N SER A 76 -4.98 -0.57 -1.13
CA SER A 76 -5.57 0.72 -1.48
C SER A 76 -7.05 0.72 -1.11
N GLY A 77 -7.42 1.54 -0.13
CA GLY A 77 -8.79 1.64 0.38
C GLY A 77 -9.33 0.32 0.92
N SER A 78 -10.30 -0.28 0.22
CA SER A 78 -10.87 -1.57 0.57
C SER A 78 -10.32 -2.76 -0.22
N GLY A 79 -9.39 -2.53 -1.14
CA GLY A 79 -8.94 -3.52 -2.11
C GLY A 79 -9.96 -3.73 -3.25
N PRO A 80 -9.63 -4.56 -4.25
CA PRO A 80 -8.45 -5.44 -4.30
C PRO A 80 -7.15 -4.76 -4.75
N SER A 81 -7.20 -3.49 -5.17
CA SER A 81 -6.02 -2.74 -5.56
C SER A 81 -4.99 -2.66 -4.42
N VAL A 82 -3.72 -2.82 -4.78
CA VAL A 82 -2.57 -2.73 -3.88
C VAL A 82 -1.73 -1.53 -4.30
N PHE A 83 -1.15 -0.81 -3.35
CA PHE A 83 -0.21 0.27 -3.61
C PHE A 83 1.14 -0.02 -2.99
N ALA A 84 2.19 0.59 -3.54
CA ALA A 84 3.52 0.62 -2.96
C ALA A 84 4.06 2.05 -3.01
N LEU A 85 4.69 2.49 -1.91
CA LEU A 85 5.44 3.75 -1.89
C LEU A 85 6.90 3.47 -2.22
N SER A 86 7.54 4.37 -2.97
CA SER A 86 8.93 4.23 -3.39
C SER A 86 9.63 5.60 -3.44
N LYS A 87 10.96 5.58 -3.38
CA LYS A 87 11.78 6.81 -3.46
C LYS A 87 12.06 7.17 -4.91
N GLY A 88 11.18 7.98 -5.49
CA GLY A 88 11.32 8.51 -6.85
C GLY A 88 10.91 7.54 -7.96
N LEU A 89 10.86 8.06 -9.19
CA LEU A 89 10.27 7.36 -10.33
C LEU A 89 11.06 6.10 -10.76
N SER A 90 12.39 6.12 -10.68
CA SER A 90 13.23 4.96 -11.02
C SER A 90 12.86 3.75 -10.17
N ARG A 91 12.81 3.95 -8.85
CA ARG A 91 12.45 2.88 -7.91
C ARG A 91 10.99 2.45 -8.08
N ALA A 92 10.09 3.38 -8.40
CA ALA A 92 8.70 3.06 -8.69
C ALA A 92 8.57 2.14 -9.93
N GLY A 93 9.41 2.32 -10.95
CA GLY A 93 9.50 1.44 -12.11
C GLY A 93 9.95 0.03 -11.74
N GLU A 94 11.04 -0.10 -10.98
CA GLU A 94 11.54 -1.40 -10.49
C GLU A 94 10.46 -2.15 -9.67
N VAL A 95 9.71 -1.43 -8.84
CA VAL A 95 8.59 -2.00 -8.06
C VAL A 95 7.42 -2.41 -8.97
N ALA A 96 7.12 -1.64 -10.01
CA ALA A 96 6.08 -1.98 -10.99
C ALA A 96 6.42 -3.26 -11.76
N GLU A 97 7.67 -3.44 -12.16
CA GLU A 97 8.15 -4.70 -12.77
C GLU A 97 7.99 -5.87 -11.80
N ALA A 98 8.40 -5.70 -10.53
CA ALA A 98 8.23 -6.73 -9.52
C ALA A 98 6.74 -7.09 -9.25
N PHE A 99 5.83 -6.11 -9.32
CA PHE A 99 4.39 -6.36 -9.28
C PHE A 99 3.92 -7.17 -10.48
N SER A 100 4.35 -6.81 -11.69
CA SER A 100 4.01 -7.51 -12.93
C SER A 100 4.46 -8.97 -12.87
N ASP A 101 5.69 -9.23 -12.47
CA ASP A 101 6.25 -10.59 -12.38
C ASP A 101 5.53 -11.45 -11.32
N ALA A 102 5.20 -10.84 -10.18
CA ALA A 102 4.47 -11.53 -9.11
C ALA A 102 3.08 -11.97 -9.58
N TYR A 103 2.38 -11.11 -10.32
CA TYR A 103 1.03 -11.35 -10.86
C TYR A 103 0.99 -12.14 -12.17
N THR A 104 2.05 -12.20 -12.96
CA THR A 104 2.08 -12.98 -14.21
C THR A 104 1.70 -14.45 -13.99
N ASN A 105 2.03 -15.00 -12.82
CA ASN A 105 1.73 -16.37 -12.43
C ASN A 105 0.40 -16.54 -11.68
N ILE A 106 -0.35 -15.46 -11.51
CA ILE A 106 -1.65 -15.45 -10.85
C ILE A 106 -2.65 -15.16 -11.98
N ALA A 107 -3.52 -16.11 -12.31
CA ALA A 107 -4.45 -16.02 -13.43
C ALA A 107 -5.59 -14.99 -13.21
N VAL A 108 -5.22 -13.75 -12.90
CA VAL A 108 -6.09 -12.62 -12.59
C VAL A 108 -5.65 -11.45 -13.47
N PRO A 109 -6.55 -10.85 -14.27
CA PRO A 109 -6.23 -9.63 -15.02
C PRO A 109 -5.81 -8.50 -14.08
N PHE A 110 -4.77 -7.75 -14.45
CA PHE A 110 -4.27 -6.64 -13.65
C PHE A 110 -3.78 -5.49 -14.54
N GLU A 111 -3.76 -4.30 -13.95
CA GLU A 111 -3.18 -3.08 -14.53
C GLU A 111 -2.25 -2.44 -13.49
N ILE A 112 -1.18 -1.80 -13.96
CA ILE A 112 -0.21 -1.12 -13.09
C ILE A 112 -0.09 0.33 -13.54
N HIS A 113 -0.21 1.25 -12.58
CA HIS A 113 -0.01 2.68 -12.79
C HIS A 113 1.12 3.18 -11.89
N VAL A 114 2.03 3.95 -12.48
CA VAL A 114 3.12 4.60 -11.76
C VAL A 114 2.93 6.11 -11.85
N SER A 115 2.85 6.77 -10.70
CA SER A 115 2.68 8.23 -10.65
C SER A 115 3.23 8.82 -9.36
N LYS A 116 3.43 10.14 -9.39
CA LYS A 116 3.60 10.95 -8.18
C LYS A 116 2.24 11.27 -7.56
N ILE A 117 2.25 11.75 -6.32
CA ILE A 117 1.05 12.33 -5.70
C ILE A 117 0.53 13.48 -6.58
N ASN A 118 -0.74 13.42 -6.94
CA ASN A 118 -1.42 14.48 -7.68
C ASN A 118 -1.60 15.71 -6.77
N GLN A 119 -0.96 16.83 -7.14
CA GLN A 119 -1.05 18.09 -6.41
C GLN A 119 -2.15 19.03 -6.93
N GLU A 120 -2.68 18.78 -8.13
CA GLU A 120 -3.73 19.62 -8.75
C GLU A 120 -5.13 19.22 -8.25
N GLY A 121 -5.33 17.96 -7.87
CA GLY A 121 -6.63 17.45 -7.47
C GLY A 121 -7.55 17.22 -8.68
N PHE A 122 -8.75 17.78 -8.66
CA PHE A 122 -9.70 17.66 -9.76
C PHE A 122 -9.38 18.68 -10.86
N LYS A 123 -9.63 18.32 -12.12
CA LYS A 123 -9.46 19.20 -13.28
C LYS A 123 -10.68 19.10 -14.17
N ILE A 124 -11.21 20.24 -14.60
CA ILE A 124 -12.24 20.29 -15.65
C ILE A 124 -11.51 20.06 -16.98
N LEU A 125 -11.89 19.00 -17.69
CA LEU A 125 -11.40 18.76 -19.05
C LEU A 125 -12.26 19.59 -20.00
N GLU A 126 -11.65 20.33 -20.92
CA GLU A 126 -12.40 20.92 -22.03
C GLU A 126 -13.04 19.77 -22.82
N GLN A 127 -14.36 19.86 -23.02
CA GLN A 127 -15.09 18.87 -23.81
C GLN A 127 -14.59 18.94 -25.26
N TRP A 128 -14.54 17.76 -25.88
CA TRP A 128 -14.09 17.54 -27.25
C TRP A 128 -15.00 18.23 -28.25
#